data_AF-A3XFF2-F1
#
_entry.id   AF-A3XFF2-F1
#
_cell.length_a   1.000
_cell.length_b   1.000
_cell.length_c   1.000
_cell.angle_alpha   90.00
_cell.angle_beta   90.00
_cell.angle_gamma   90.00
#
_symmetry.space_group_name_H-M   'P 1'
#
loop_
_entity.id
_entity.type
_entity.pdbx_description
1 polymer ?
#
loop_
_entity_poly.entity_id
_entity_poly.type
_entity_poly.pdbx_seq_one_letter_code
_entity_poly.pdbx_strand_id
1 'polypeptide(L)'
;MRGPLRKRKNLLFLLLVTALAFLFWLPKERRMTVFLTGYSYWDNTPPGSAIIGRPIIHKTAGGTGTFLDPITLAVGWRIHFGRHFED
;
A
#
# COMPACT_ATOMS: atom_id res chain seq x y z
N MET A 1 -23.18 -31.67 35.68
CA MET A 1 -21.74 -31.34 35.46
C MET A 1 -21.44 -31.43 33.97
N ARG A 2 -21.15 -30.31 33.28
CA ARG A 2 -20.84 -30.31 31.83
C ARG A 2 -19.35 -30.62 31.67
N GLY A 3 -19.02 -31.85 31.27
CA GLY A 3 -17.66 -32.39 31.30
C GLY A 3 -16.66 -31.76 30.32
N PRO A 4 -15.35 -32.00 30.54
CA PRO A 4 -14.23 -31.40 29.79
C PRO A 4 -14.26 -31.68 28.28
N LEU A 5 -14.81 -32.84 27.87
CA LEU A 5 -14.99 -33.17 26.45
C LEU A 5 -15.89 -32.16 25.71
N ARG A 6 -16.91 -31.62 26.38
CA ARG A 6 -17.85 -30.67 25.78
C ARG A 6 -17.22 -29.29 25.60
N LYS A 7 -16.36 -28.86 26.54
CA LYS A 7 -15.60 -27.61 26.40
C LYS A 7 -14.60 -27.70 25.23
N ARG A 8 -13.91 -28.83 25.05
CA ARG A 8 -13.01 -29.06 23.90
C ARG A 8 -13.75 -28.99 22.56
N LYS A 9 -14.91 -29.62 22.45
CA LYS A 9 -15.74 -29.56 21.21
C LYS A 9 -16.20 -28.14 20.91
N ASN A 10 -16.63 -27.38 21.92
CA ASN A 10 -17.01 -25.98 21.76
C ASN A 10 -15.83 -25.09 21.35
N LEU A 11 -14.63 -25.35 21.89
CA LEU A 11 -13.42 -24.64 21.52
C LEU A 11 -13.01 -24.91 20.07
N LEU A 12 -13.03 -26.18 19.65
CA LEU A 12 -12.75 -26.56 18.26
C LEU A 12 -13.76 -25.94 17.30
N PHE A 13 -15.04 -25.95 17.67
CA PHE A 13 -16.09 -25.30 16.89
C PHE A 13 -15.87 -23.79 16.78
N LEU A 14 -15.51 -23.12 17.89
CA LEU A 14 -15.22 -21.70 17.88
C LEU A 14 -14.02 -21.38 16.99
N LEU A 15 -12.92 -22.13 17.13
CA LEU A 15 -11.71 -21.97 16.30
C LEU A 15 -12.02 -22.16 14.81
N LEU A 16 -12.84 -23.17 14.47
CA LEU A 16 -13.27 -23.42 13.10
C LEU A 16 -14.10 -22.26 12.55
N VAL A 17 -15.07 -21.75 13.32
CA VAL A 17 -15.92 -20.61 12.94
C VAL A 17 -15.08 -19.34 12.77
N THR A 18 -14.14 -19.07 13.67
CA THR A 18 -13.24 -17.91 13.54
C THR A 18 -12.32 -18.02 12.34
N ALA A 19 -11.76 -19.21 12.07
CA ALA A 19 -10.92 -19.44 10.90
C ALA A 19 -11.71 -19.29 9.59
N LEU A 20 -12.95 -19.80 9.54
CA LEU A 20 -13.85 -19.58 8.41
C LEU A 20 -14.14 -18.09 8.22
N ALA A 21 -14.53 -17.39 9.29
CA ALA A 21 -14.84 -15.95 9.22
C ALA A 21 -13.64 -15.14 8.71
N PHE A 22 -12.42 -15.50 9.11
CA PHE A 22 -11.20 -14.86 8.64
C PHE A 22 -10.95 -15.12 7.14
N LEU A 23 -11.23 -16.33 6.65
CA LEU A 23 -11.15 -16.67 5.23
C LEU A 23 -12.09 -15.79 4.38
N PHE A 24 -13.28 -15.50 4.89
CA PHE A 24 -14.26 -14.64 4.23
C PHE A 24 -13.94 -13.14 4.33
N TRP A 25 -13.11 -12.72 5.29
CA TRP A 25 -12.68 -11.33 5.47
C TRP A 25 -11.40 -10.99 4.70
N LEU A 26 -10.81 -11.92 3.95
CA LEU A 26 -9.62 -11.60 3.17
C LEU A 26 -9.90 -10.42 2.22
N PRO A 27 -9.08 -9.35 2.25
CA PRO A 27 -9.26 -8.21 1.36
C PRO A 27 -9.20 -8.69 -0.08
N LYS A 28 -10.26 -8.38 -0.86
CA LYS A 28 -10.36 -8.78 -2.25
C LYS A 28 -9.74 -7.72 -3.16
N GLU A 29 -9.05 -8.15 -4.21
CA GLU A 29 -8.68 -7.30 -5.34
C GLU A 29 -9.94 -6.57 -5.85
N ARG A 30 -9.85 -5.25 -6.02
CA ARG A 30 -10.91 -4.45 -6.63
C ARG A 30 -10.45 -3.97 -8.01
N ARG A 31 -11.20 -4.36 -9.04
CA ARG A 31 -11.00 -3.88 -10.40
C ARG A 31 -11.74 -2.57 -10.61
N MET A 32 -11.10 -1.62 -11.28
CA MET A 32 -11.69 -0.33 -11.64
C MET A 32 -11.13 0.13 -12.98
N THR A 33 -11.95 0.85 -13.75
CA THR A 33 -11.51 1.56 -14.95
C THR A 33 -11.17 2.98 -14.57
N VAL A 34 -10.00 3.47 -14.96
CA VAL A 34 -9.53 4.83 -14.67
C VAL A 34 -9.00 5.49 -15.94
N PHE A 35 -9.17 6.80 -16.05
CA PHE A 35 -8.37 7.61 -16.96
C PHE A 35 -7.08 7.98 -16.23
N LEU A 36 -5.92 7.57 -16.77
CA LEU A 36 -4.61 7.82 -16.19
C LEU A 36 -3.82 8.74 -17.11
N THR A 37 -3.33 9.86 -16.58
CA THR A 37 -2.29 10.67 -17.21
C THR A 37 -0.94 10.22 -16.66
N GLY A 38 -0.06 9.73 -17.55
CA GLY A 38 1.29 9.31 -17.18
C GLY A 38 2.32 10.39 -17.48
N TYR A 39 3.26 10.58 -16.57
CA TYR A 39 4.50 11.35 -16.79
C TYR A 39 5.67 10.36 -16.84
N SER A 40 6.68 10.64 -17.65
CA SER A 40 7.85 9.78 -17.80
C SER A 40 8.94 10.14 -16.79
N TYR A 41 9.92 9.24 -16.63
CA TYR A 41 11.14 9.50 -15.84
C TYR A 41 11.89 10.78 -16.26
N TRP A 42 11.76 11.16 -17.53
CA TRP A 42 12.40 12.37 -18.08
C TRP A 42 11.67 13.66 -17.72
N ASP A 43 10.40 13.57 -17.31
CA ASP A 43 9.58 14.72 -16.92
C ASP A 43 9.73 15.08 -15.43
N ASN A 44 10.54 14.31 -14.68
CA ASN A 44 10.81 14.59 -13.29
C ASN A 44 11.60 15.89 -13.11
N THR A 45 11.54 16.49 -11.92
CA THR A 45 12.45 17.56 -11.51
C THR A 45 13.43 17.03 -10.46
N PRO A 46 14.74 16.90 -10.76
CA PRO A 46 15.39 17.14 -12.05
C PRO A 46 15.08 16.04 -13.11
N PRO A 47 15.19 16.36 -14.43
CA PRO A 47 14.92 15.40 -15.50
C PRO A 47 15.80 14.16 -15.41
N GLY A 48 15.22 12.99 -15.68
CA GLY A 48 15.97 11.74 -15.68
C GLY A 48 16.45 11.35 -14.28
N SER A 49 15.62 11.58 -13.26
CA SER A 49 15.95 11.30 -11.86
C SER A 49 14.78 10.66 -11.13
N ALA A 50 15.06 9.81 -10.13
CA ALA A 50 14.05 9.24 -9.24
C ALA A 50 13.91 10.04 -7.93
N ILE A 51 14.48 11.24 -7.83
CA ILE A 51 14.43 12.05 -6.61
C ILE A 51 12.97 12.45 -6.31
N ILE A 52 12.56 12.25 -5.05
CA ILE A 52 11.28 12.73 -4.54
C ILE A 52 11.54 14.08 -3.85
N GLY A 53 10.76 15.11 -4.19
CA GLY A 53 10.92 16.44 -3.60
C GLY A 53 10.70 16.49 -2.08
N ARG A 54 9.81 15.62 -1.54
CA ARG A 54 9.53 15.43 -0.11
C ARG A 54 9.45 13.95 0.26
N PRO A 55 10.59 13.29 0.52
CA PRO A 55 10.60 11.88 0.86
C PRO A 55 10.02 11.66 2.27
N ILE A 56 8.90 10.93 2.36
CA ILE A 56 8.33 10.47 3.65
C ILE A 56 8.55 8.97 3.83
N ILE A 57 8.08 8.16 2.86
CA ILE A 57 8.17 6.69 2.91
C ILE A 57 9.45 6.19 2.22
N HIS A 58 9.70 6.67 0.99
CA HIS A 58 10.89 6.32 0.20
C HIS A 58 11.80 7.52 -0.01
N LYS A 59 13.11 7.26 -0.14
CA LYS A 59 14.10 8.28 -0.50
C LYS A 59 14.08 8.62 -2.00
N THR A 60 13.60 7.71 -2.84
CA THR A 60 13.45 7.86 -4.30
C THR A 60 12.15 7.20 -4.75
N ALA A 61 11.60 7.63 -5.89
CA ALA A 61 10.43 7.05 -6.51
C ALA A 61 10.67 5.56 -6.83
N GLY A 62 9.63 4.74 -6.71
CA GLY A 62 9.70 3.28 -6.79
C GLY A 62 8.75 2.59 -5.82
N GLY A 63 9.01 1.31 -5.55
CA GLY A 63 8.21 0.43 -4.68
C GLY A 63 7.58 -0.73 -5.45
N THR A 64 7.16 -1.77 -4.73
CA THR A 64 6.58 -3.00 -5.31
C THR A 64 5.06 -2.97 -5.45
N GLY A 65 4.38 -1.97 -4.90
CA GLY A 65 2.92 -1.84 -4.96
C GLY A 65 2.17 -2.64 -3.92
N THR A 66 2.84 -3.04 -2.84
CA THR A 66 2.21 -3.69 -1.69
C THR A 66 1.77 -2.65 -0.65
N PHE A 67 0.99 -3.07 0.34
CA PHE A 67 0.61 -2.19 1.45
C PHE A 67 1.83 -1.68 2.24
N LEU A 68 2.85 -2.52 2.43
CA LEU A 68 4.06 -2.16 3.17
C LEU A 68 5.10 -1.42 2.31
N ASP A 69 5.02 -1.57 0.99
CA ASP A 69 5.92 -0.96 0.02
C ASP A 69 5.11 -0.42 -1.18
N PRO A 70 4.42 0.72 -0.99
CA PRO A 70 3.56 1.30 -2.01
C PRO A 70 4.37 1.93 -3.15
N ILE A 71 3.82 1.96 -4.36
CA ILE A 71 4.42 2.71 -5.46
C ILE A 71 4.40 4.20 -5.12
N THR A 72 5.56 4.84 -5.19
CA THR A 72 5.77 6.27 -5.02
C THR A 72 6.24 6.87 -6.34
N LEU A 73 5.65 8.02 -6.70
CA LEU A 73 5.94 8.73 -7.94
C LEU A 73 6.60 10.08 -7.59
N ALA A 74 7.64 10.45 -8.34
CA ALA A 74 8.15 11.81 -8.31
C ALA A 74 7.23 12.67 -9.17
N VAL A 75 6.57 13.65 -8.56
CA VAL A 75 5.72 14.62 -9.26
C VAL A 75 6.48 15.93 -9.46
N GLY A 76 6.02 16.77 -10.39
CA GLY A 76 6.61 18.07 -10.65
C GLY A 76 6.65 18.96 -9.39
N TRP A 77 7.81 19.55 -9.15
CA TRP A 77 8.04 20.63 -8.20
C TRP A 77 9.18 21.48 -8.78
N ARG A 78 9.37 22.70 -8.31
CA ARG A 78 10.34 23.63 -8.91
C ARG A 78 11.50 23.92 -7.97
N ILE A 79 12.71 23.93 -8.54
CA ILE A 79 13.92 24.39 -7.86
C ILE A 79 14.21 25.81 -8.35
N HIS A 80 14.21 26.80 -7.44
CA HIS A 80 14.58 28.18 -7.77
C HIS A 80 15.63 28.68 -6.77
N PHE A 81 16.79 29.12 -7.27
CA PHE A 81 17.95 29.53 -6.46
C PHE A 81 18.31 28.51 -5.35
N GLY A 82 18.27 27.21 -5.66
CA GLY A 82 18.57 26.14 -4.70
C GLY A 82 17.47 25.87 -3.66
N ARG A 83 16.32 26.53 -3.76
CA ARG A 83 15.16 26.33 -2.88
C ARG A 83 14.03 25.57 -3.58
N HIS A 84 13.29 24.81 -2.79
CA HIS A 84 12.25 23.90 -3.25
C HIS A 84 10.87 24.58 -3.15
N PHE A 85 10.11 24.60 -4.24
CA PHE A 85 8.75 25.17 -4.32
C PHE A 85 7.78 24.11 -4.84
N GLU A 86 6.58 24.05 -4.24
CA GLU A 86 5.43 23.32 -4.82
C GLU A 86 4.71 24.25 -5.79
N ASP A 87 4.18 23.66 -6.86
CA ASP A 87 3.22 24.31 -7.76
C ASP A 87 1.79 24.05 -7.27
#